data_AF-A0A4R5B5L5-F1
#
_entry.id   AF-A0A4R5B5L5-F1
#
_cell.length_a   1.000
_cell.length_b   1.000
_cell.length_c   1.000
_cell.angle_alpha   90.00
_cell.angle_beta   90.00
_cell.angle_gamma   90.00
#
_symmetry.space_group_name_H-M   'P 1'
#
loop_
_entity.id
_entity.type
_entity.pdbx_description
1 polymer ?
#
loop_
_entity_poly.entity_id
_entity_poly.type
_entity_poly.pdbx_seq_one_letter_code
_entity_poly.pdbx_strand_id
1 'polypeptide(L)'
;MIDADTVTRYGLPGHLRSVPDEIDARDLRVTGALPPELDGRYIRNGPNVLPGEAAGHLQTGPGMLHGVRLRGGRAEWYRNRWVRTGRFHGRPFVGPGGRLDLTAPSANTHVMRHADRILALVEVGFPHQVTPDLETVGACDFGGRLTTAMTAHPKCDPSTGDLHFFGYGMRPPYLTYHRLDAAGDLVHSREIHVPAGTMMHDFAITAHHVVWLDLPMTFQLQLVDKGMPYGWDDAYGARLGVMRHDRPDAPVQWFDIEPCFVFHVANAHEDPSGRIVLDAVRYTREEFTSLWGLLSRMVSPPDASAPAVGRAHLHRWTLDPATGAAAETPLDDRAVEFPTVNDDLVGRPSRHTYTVTGTEPLSKDTCAIVKYDAAGATTAYDLGPDTVVGEAVFAPAADARAEDDGWLMAIATTRDGSASRLLVLDATDLPA
;
A
#
# COMPACT_ATOMS: atom_id res chain seq x y z
N MET A 1 6.92 30.74 -10.24
CA MET A 1 7.84 30.59 -9.09
C MET A 1 7.02 30.87 -7.85
N ILE A 2 6.69 29.85 -7.07
CA ILE A 2 5.87 29.96 -5.85
C ILE A 2 6.73 30.67 -4.79
N ASP A 3 6.18 31.66 -4.07
CA ASP A 3 6.96 32.44 -3.11
C ASP A 3 7.38 31.65 -1.87
N ALA A 4 8.43 32.14 -1.21
CA ALA A 4 9.04 31.49 -0.05
C ALA A 4 8.06 31.38 1.13
N ASP A 5 7.15 32.34 1.31
CA ASP A 5 6.16 32.34 2.39
C ASP A 5 5.15 31.19 2.25
N THR A 6 4.82 30.80 1.01
CA THR A 6 3.95 29.65 0.73
C THR A 6 4.66 28.32 1.00
N VAL A 7 5.96 28.23 0.74
CA VAL A 7 6.79 27.06 1.09
C VAL A 7 6.95 26.96 2.62
N THR A 8 7.13 28.09 3.30
CA THR A 8 7.28 28.15 4.76
C THR A 8 5.99 27.80 5.51
N ARG A 9 4.80 28.01 4.93
CA ARG A 9 3.54 27.73 5.63
C ARG A 9 3.13 26.25 5.65
N TYR A 10 3.57 25.42 4.70
CA TYR A 10 3.12 24.01 4.57
C TYR A 10 4.20 22.98 4.18
N GLY A 11 5.48 23.38 4.11
CA GLY A 11 6.66 22.51 4.10
C GLY A 11 6.94 21.67 2.83
N LEU A 12 5.90 21.25 2.10
CA LEU A 12 6.03 20.40 0.91
C LEU A 12 5.59 21.13 -0.37
N PRO A 13 6.25 20.93 -1.53
CA PRO A 13 5.92 21.65 -2.75
C PRO A 13 4.77 21.02 -3.55
N GLY A 14 4.01 21.85 -4.27
CA GLY A 14 3.08 21.40 -5.31
C GLY A 14 2.00 20.42 -4.83
N HIS A 15 1.88 19.28 -5.51
CA HIS A 15 0.98 18.17 -5.20
C HIS A 15 1.27 17.46 -3.86
N LEU A 16 2.45 17.68 -3.25
CA LEU A 16 2.80 17.12 -1.95
C LEU A 16 2.31 17.99 -0.78
N ARG A 17 1.71 19.16 -1.05
CA ARG A 17 1.17 20.04 0.00
C ARG A 17 0.06 19.34 0.77
N SER A 18 0.10 19.48 2.10
CA SER A 18 -0.99 19.02 2.95
C SER A 18 -2.28 19.80 2.65
N VAL A 19 -3.39 19.08 2.67
CA VAL A 19 -4.74 19.62 2.56
C VAL A 19 -5.13 20.20 3.93
N PRO A 20 -5.38 21.52 4.04
CA PRO A 20 -5.52 22.17 5.34
C PRO A 20 -6.93 22.07 5.95
N ASP A 21 -7.93 21.65 5.18
CA ASP A 21 -9.34 21.70 5.59
C ASP A 21 -10.04 20.34 5.38
N GLU A 22 -10.94 19.98 6.29
CA GLU A 22 -11.98 18.96 6.04
C GLU A 22 -13.15 19.63 5.32
N ILE A 23 -13.54 19.09 4.16
CA ILE A 23 -14.63 19.65 3.37
C ILE A 23 -15.69 18.59 3.01
N ASP A 24 -16.87 19.09 2.69
CA ASP A 24 -17.98 18.35 2.07
C ASP A 24 -18.35 19.05 0.77
N ALA A 25 -18.06 18.41 -0.35
CA ALA A 25 -18.51 18.86 -1.66
C ALA A 25 -19.60 17.91 -2.17
N ARG A 26 -20.62 18.46 -2.83
CA ARG A 26 -21.72 17.70 -3.42
C ARG A 26 -21.83 18.00 -4.90
N ASP A 27 -22.48 17.09 -5.62
CA ASP A 27 -22.79 17.23 -7.05
C ASP A 27 -21.55 17.58 -7.87
N LEU A 28 -20.52 16.73 -7.75
CA LEU A 28 -19.22 16.96 -8.38
C LEU A 28 -19.38 16.98 -9.90
N ARG A 29 -18.65 17.90 -10.54
CA ARG A 29 -18.63 18.00 -12.00
C ARG A 29 -18.07 16.73 -12.62
N VAL A 30 -18.86 16.12 -13.50
CA VAL A 30 -18.43 14.99 -14.35
C VAL A 30 -18.06 15.52 -15.74
N THR A 31 -16.91 15.09 -16.26
CA THR A 31 -16.52 15.29 -17.66
C THR A 31 -16.55 13.93 -18.34
N GLY A 32 -17.25 13.81 -19.48
CA GLY A 32 -17.56 12.52 -20.08
C GLY A 32 -18.82 11.89 -19.46
N ALA A 33 -18.85 10.57 -19.32
CA ALA A 33 -19.96 9.84 -18.70
C ALA A 33 -19.42 8.85 -17.66
N LEU A 34 -20.01 8.84 -16.47
CA LEU A 34 -19.74 7.80 -15.48
C LEU A 34 -20.63 6.59 -15.73
N PRO A 35 -20.09 5.35 -15.67
CA PRO A 35 -20.88 4.12 -15.74
C PRO A 35 -22.02 4.14 -14.70
N PRO A 36 -23.30 3.99 -15.11
CA PRO A 36 -24.43 4.04 -14.18
C PRO A 36 -24.41 2.93 -13.11
N GLU A 37 -23.77 1.81 -13.42
CA GLU A 37 -23.64 0.65 -12.55
C GLU A 37 -22.61 0.82 -11.42
N LEU A 38 -21.70 1.80 -11.52
CA LEU A 38 -20.81 2.15 -10.41
C LEU A 38 -21.62 2.74 -9.26
N ASP A 39 -21.95 1.88 -8.29
CA ASP A 39 -22.62 2.21 -7.05
C ASP A 39 -21.71 1.85 -5.86
N GLY A 40 -20.77 2.75 -5.57
CA GLY A 40 -19.81 2.54 -4.48
C GLY A 40 -19.15 3.82 -3.98
N ARG A 41 -18.06 3.64 -3.24
CA ARG A 41 -17.18 4.73 -2.78
C ARG A 41 -15.76 4.39 -3.18
N TYR A 42 -15.10 5.30 -3.87
CA TYR A 42 -13.64 5.29 -3.93
C TYR A 42 -13.13 5.98 -2.66
N ILE A 43 -12.24 5.35 -1.91
CA ILE A 43 -11.62 5.94 -0.73
C ILE A 43 -10.11 5.75 -0.84
N ARG A 44 -9.35 6.84 -0.72
CA ARG A 44 -7.89 6.83 -0.61
C ARG A 44 -7.47 7.32 0.76
N ASN A 45 -6.42 6.74 1.32
CA ASN A 45 -5.78 7.22 2.55
C ASN A 45 -4.38 7.77 2.23
N GLY A 46 -3.85 8.62 3.11
CA GLY A 46 -2.51 9.14 2.98
C GLY A 46 -2.11 10.02 4.16
N PRO A 47 -0.81 10.26 4.37
CA PRO A 47 -0.31 11.21 5.36
C PRO A 47 -0.77 12.63 5.02
N ASN A 48 -1.36 13.32 5.99
CA ASN A 48 -1.72 14.72 5.82
C ASN A 48 -1.54 15.49 7.14
N VAL A 49 -0.62 16.46 7.15
CA VAL A 49 -0.23 17.19 8.35
C VAL A 49 -1.35 18.14 8.81
N LEU A 50 -1.50 18.28 10.12
CA LEU A 50 -2.50 19.17 10.70
C LEU A 50 -2.12 20.65 10.48
N PRO A 51 -3.11 21.54 10.29
CA PRO A 51 -2.85 22.97 10.18
C PRO A 51 -2.04 23.49 11.37
N GLY A 52 -0.96 24.23 11.08
CA GLY A 52 -0.07 24.80 12.10
C GLY A 52 1.03 23.86 12.60
N GLU A 53 1.06 22.60 12.16
CA GLU A 53 2.17 21.69 12.40
C GLU A 53 3.14 21.67 11.20
N ALA A 54 4.42 21.43 11.49
CA ALA A 54 5.41 21.18 10.45
C ALA A 54 5.48 19.68 10.14
N ALA A 55 5.49 19.34 8.85
CA ALA A 55 5.75 17.97 8.41
C ALA A 55 7.18 17.57 8.78
N GLY A 56 7.34 16.64 9.72
CA GLY A 56 8.66 16.08 10.04
C GLY A 56 9.18 15.11 8.97
N HIS A 57 8.29 14.53 8.15
CA HIS A 57 8.60 13.47 7.17
C HIS A 57 7.39 13.21 6.25
N LEU A 58 7.61 12.86 4.97
CA LEU A 58 6.57 12.72 3.91
C LEU A 58 5.51 11.66 4.25
N GLN A 59 5.96 10.52 4.79
CA GLN A 59 5.09 9.44 5.28
C GLN A 59 4.58 9.65 6.72
N THR A 60 4.95 10.75 7.38
CA THR A 60 4.51 11.02 8.76
C THR A 60 3.49 12.13 8.78
N GLY A 61 2.39 11.86 9.48
CA GLY A 61 1.25 12.76 9.59
C GLY A 61 0.04 11.91 9.90
N PRO A 62 -0.99 12.44 10.56
CA PRO A 62 -2.26 11.72 10.69
C PRO A 62 -2.80 11.31 9.32
N GLY A 63 -3.48 10.18 9.26
CA GLY A 63 -4.15 9.75 8.03
C GLY A 63 -5.26 10.72 7.67
N MET A 64 -5.36 11.09 6.40
CA MET A 64 -6.53 11.76 5.86
C MET A 64 -7.14 10.90 4.76
N LEU A 65 -8.40 10.54 4.99
CA LEU A 65 -9.22 9.85 4.02
C LEU A 65 -9.76 10.86 3.02
N HIS A 66 -9.76 10.49 1.75
CA HIS A 66 -10.39 11.19 0.65
C HIS A 66 -11.40 10.23 0.00
N GLY A 67 -12.68 10.54 0.08
CA GLY A 67 -13.76 9.69 -0.44
C GLY A 67 -14.57 10.38 -1.54
N VAL A 68 -14.92 9.62 -2.57
CA VAL A 68 -15.86 10.02 -3.63
C VAL A 68 -16.98 8.98 -3.72
N ARG A 69 -18.23 9.42 -3.61
CA ARG A 69 -19.42 8.56 -3.75
C ARG A 69 -19.92 8.57 -5.18
N LEU A 70 -20.00 7.40 -5.80
CA LEU A 70 -20.54 7.19 -7.13
C LEU A 70 -21.88 6.46 -7.03
N ARG A 71 -22.91 6.93 -7.77
CA ARG A 71 -24.20 6.24 -7.90
C ARG A 71 -24.96 6.71 -9.12
N GLY A 72 -25.42 5.78 -9.95
CA GLY A 72 -26.33 6.07 -11.07
C GLY A 72 -25.77 7.10 -12.04
N GLY A 73 -24.48 7.00 -12.35
CA GLY A 73 -23.79 7.89 -13.29
C GLY A 73 -23.46 9.28 -12.74
N ARG A 74 -23.56 9.47 -11.42
CA ARG A 74 -23.21 10.72 -10.73
C ARG A 74 -22.10 10.51 -9.71
N ALA A 75 -21.25 11.52 -9.56
CA ALA A 75 -20.37 11.68 -8.42
C ALA A 75 -21.06 12.56 -7.36
N GLU A 76 -21.76 11.93 -6.43
CA GLU A 76 -22.73 12.60 -5.54
C GLU A 76 -22.05 13.48 -4.51
N TRP A 77 -20.91 13.03 -3.97
CA TRP A 77 -20.13 13.82 -3.02
C TRP A 77 -18.65 13.49 -3.04
N TYR A 78 -17.84 14.46 -2.63
CA TYR A 78 -16.47 14.30 -2.17
C TYR A 78 -16.38 14.74 -0.70
N ARG A 79 -15.63 13.99 0.09
CA ARG A 79 -15.31 14.32 1.48
C ARG A 79 -13.88 13.99 1.78
N ASN A 80 -13.28 14.76 2.69
CA ASN A 80 -12.06 14.36 3.35
C ASN A 80 -12.15 14.52 4.87
N ARG A 81 -11.55 13.56 5.59
CA ARG A 81 -11.54 13.51 7.06
C ARG A 81 -10.20 13.01 7.56
N TRP A 82 -9.68 13.63 8.61
CA TRP A 82 -8.59 13.05 9.37
C TRP A 82 -9.08 11.82 10.15
N VAL A 83 -8.24 10.79 10.19
CA VAL A 83 -8.44 9.66 11.10
C VAL A 83 -8.01 10.11 12.49
N ARG A 84 -8.97 10.16 13.42
CA ARG A 84 -8.78 10.69 14.77
C ARG A 84 -8.18 9.62 15.69
N THR A 85 -6.90 9.31 15.49
CA THR A 85 -6.16 8.32 16.29
C THR A 85 -5.63 8.90 17.60
N GLY A 86 -4.96 8.10 18.43
CA GLY A 86 -4.32 8.63 19.64
C GLY A 86 -3.32 9.76 19.36
N ARG A 87 -2.56 9.70 18.26
CA ARG A 87 -1.67 10.78 17.82
C ARG A 87 -2.42 12.07 17.53
N PHE A 88 -3.59 11.99 16.89
CA PHE A 88 -4.46 13.16 16.64
C PHE A 88 -4.84 13.86 17.96
N HIS A 89 -4.92 13.10 19.05
CA HIS A 89 -5.21 13.59 20.40
C HIS A 89 -3.95 13.84 21.25
N GLY A 90 -2.77 13.91 20.65
CA GLY A 90 -1.50 14.20 21.34
C GLY A 90 -0.96 13.04 22.20
N ARG A 91 -1.48 11.82 22.04
CA ARG A 91 -0.96 10.64 22.75
C ARG A 91 0.27 10.09 22.01
N PRO A 92 1.42 9.89 22.69
CA PRO A 92 2.62 9.38 22.06
C PRO A 92 2.51 7.87 21.78
N PHE A 93 3.14 7.42 20.70
CA PHE A 93 3.25 5.98 20.38
C PHE A 93 4.04 5.21 21.45
N VAL A 94 5.13 5.80 21.95
CA VAL A 94 5.93 5.22 23.03
C VAL A 94 5.55 5.92 24.33
N GLY A 95 4.84 5.22 25.20
CA GLY A 95 4.43 5.70 26.51
C GLY A 95 5.51 5.51 27.59
N PRO A 96 5.21 5.90 28.84
CA PRO A 96 6.11 5.71 29.98
C PRO A 96 6.58 4.25 30.12
N GLY A 97 7.87 4.06 30.38
CA GLY A 97 8.48 2.72 30.50
C GLY A 97 8.65 1.97 29.17
N GLY A 98 8.50 2.65 28.02
CA GLY A 98 8.73 2.05 26.71
C GLY A 98 7.61 1.12 26.23
N ARG A 99 6.41 1.24 26.83
CA ARG A 99 5.20 0.53 26.41
C ARG A 99 4.63 1.21 25.16
N LEU A 100 4.34 0.42 24.14
CA LEU A 100 3.73 0.91 22.91
C LEU A 100 2.22 1.10 23.10
N ASP A 101 1.69 2.25 22.69
CA ASP A 101 0.25 2.49 22.52
C ASP A 101 -0.12 2.25 21.05
N LEU A 102 -0.62 1.06 20.74
CA LEU A 102 -0.99 0.69 19.37
C LEU A 102 -2.23 1.44 18.85
N THR A 103 -2.92 2.22 19.69
CA THR A 103 -4.01 3.11 19.26
C THR A 103 -3.51 4.50 18.84
N ALA A 104 -2.25 4.82 19.12
CA ALA A 104 -1.66 6.11 18.82
C ALA A 104 -1.23 6.32 17.36
N PRO A 105 -0.74 5.33 16.60
CA PRO A 105 -0.25 5.51 15.24
C PRO A 105 -1.22 6.22 14.28
N SER A 106 -0.69 6.74 13.18
CA SER A 106 -1.35 7.69 12.27
C SER A 106 -2.53 7.14 11.47
N ALA A 107 -2.61 5.82 11.25
CA ALA A 107 -3.57 5.17 10.36
C ALA A 107 -3.64 5.83 8.96
N ASN A 108 -2.48 6.00 8.32
CA ASN A 108 -2.29 6.86 7.14
C ASN A 108 -1.80 6.13 5.87
N THR A 109 -1.70 4.81 5.87
CA THR A 109 -1.10 4.06 4.74
C THR A 109 -2.17 3.55 3.78
N HIS A 110 -3.18 2.86 4.28
CA HIS A 110 -4.21 2.22 3.45
C HIS A 110 -5.59 2.35 4.11
N VAL A 111 -6.65 2.10 3.34
CA VAL A 111 -8.03 1.99 3.81
C VAL A 111 -8.72 0.89 3.03
N MET A 112 -9.36 -0.04 3.73
CA MET A 112 -10.05 -1.17 3.10
C MET A 112 -11.38 -1.46 3.77
N ARG A 113 -12.24 -2.23 3.10
CA ARG A 113 -13.45 -2.79 3.69
C ARG A 113 -13.28 -4.28 3.96
N HIS A 114 -13.59 -4.71 5.17
CA HIS A 114 -13.72 -6.13 5.53
C HIS A 114 -14.97 -6.34 6.37
N ALA A 115 -15.77 -7.35 6.02
CA ALA A 115 -17.08 -7.58 6.65
C ALA A 115 -17.94 -6.29 6.71
N ASP A 116 -18.37 -5.88 7.89
CA ASP A 116 -19.17 -4.67 8.12
C ASP A 116 -18.32 -3.41 8.44
N ARG A 117 -16.98 -3.51 8.37
CA ARG A 117 -16.05 -2.46 8.79
C ARG A 117 -15.29 -1.86 7.62
N ILE A 118 -14.99 -0.57 7.72
CA ILE A 118 -13.99 0.11 6.89
C ILE A 118 -12.83 0.45 7.83
N LEU A 119 -11.63 0.01 7.50
CA LEU A 119 -10.45 0.08 8.37
C LEU A 119 -9.39 0.95 7.70
N ALA A 120 -8.98 2.02 8.38
CA ALA A 120 -7.78 2.79 8.06
C ALA A 120 -6.57 2.16 8.75
N LEU A 121 -5.48 1.96 8.02
CA LEU A 121 -4.37 1.11 8.42
C LEU A 121 -3.03 1.86 8.41
N VAL A 122 -2.14 1.46 9.33
CA VAL A 122 -0.71 1.78 9.32
C VAL A 122 0.03 0.63 10.00
N GLU A 123 1.17 0.23 9.44
CA GLU A 123 1.90 -1.00 9.78
C GLU A 123 2.39 -1.12 11.24
N VAL A 124 2.35 -0.04 12.03
CA VAL A 124 2.86 0.00 13.42
C VAL A 124 1.76 0.09 14.50
N GLY A 125 0.49 0.04 14.12
CA GLY A 125 -0.64 0.22 15.05
C GLY A 125 -1.82 -0.71 14.81
N PHE A 126 -2.85 -0.56 15.63
CA PHE A 126 -4.14 -1.18 15.40
C PHE A 126 -4.87 -0.51 14.22
N PRO A 127 -5.67 -1.27 13.46
CA PRO A 127 -6.56 -0.69 12.47
C PRO A 127 -7.54 0.27 13.16
N HIS A 128 -7.91 1.34 12.47
CA HIS A 128 -8.93 2.29 12.95
C HIS A 128 -10.18 2.19 12.10
N GLN A 129 -11.30 1.85 12.72
CA GLN A 129 -12.58 1.79 12.04
C GLN A 129 -13.07 3.21 11.71
N VAL A 130 -13.59 3.36 10.50
CA VAL A 130 -14.25 4.56 10.01
C VAL A 130 -15.63 4.24 9.46
N THR A 131 -16.50 5.23 9.45
CA THR A 131 -17.83 5.11 8.86
C THR A 131 -17.75 5.24 7.33
N PRO A 132 -18.81 4.86 6.60
CA PRO A 132 -18.88 5.08 5.17
C PRO A 132 -18.89 6.56 4.73
N ASP A 133 -19.11 7.48 5.68
CA ASP A 133 -19.00 8.93 5.51
C ASP A 133 -17.64 9.49 6.00
N LEU A 134 -16.67 8.59 6.26
CA LEU A 134 -15.27 8.84 6.65
C LEU A 134 -15.05 9.30 8.10
N GLU A 135 -16.10 9.39 8.91
CA GLU A 135 -15.94 9.71 10.34
C GLU A 135 -15.22 8.58 11.11
N THR A 136 -14.33 8.94 12.03
CA THR A 136 -13.60 7.95 12.84
C THR A 136 -14.50 7.34 13.91
N VAL A 137 -14.57 6.02 13.96
CA VAL A 137 -15.24 5.26 15.03
C VAL A 137 -14.26 4.99 16.18
N GLY A 138 -13.05 4.52 15.87
CA GLY A 138 -12.00 4.26 16.86
C GLY A 138 -11.07 3.13 16.47
N ALA A 139 -10.07 2.84 17.32
CA ALA A 139 -9.19 1.68 17.12
C ALA A 139 -9.99 0.36 17.24
N CYS A 140 -9.62 -0.64 16.44
CA CYS A 140 -10.24 -1.96 16.41
C CYS A 140 -9.20 -3.02 16.76
N ASP A 141 -9.37 -3.69 17.89
CA ASP A 141 -8.53 -4.81 18.36
C ASP A 141 -9.26 -6.17 18.24
N PHE A 142 -10.38 -6.19 17.50
CA PHE A 142 -11.22 -7.35 17.27
C PHE A 142 -11.70 -8.02 18.57
N GLY A 143 -12.16 -7.21 19.51
CA GLY A 143 -12.67 -7.68 20.81
C GLY A 143 -11.55 -8.05 21.78
N GLY A 144 -10.44 -7.31 21.74
CA GLY A 144 -9.25 -7.54 22.56
C GLY A 144 -8.41 -8.74 22.13
N ARG A 145 -8.68 -9.34 20.97
CA ARG A 145 -7.95 -10.52 20.47
C ARG A 145 -6.67 -10.17 19.73
N LEU A 146 -6.60 -8.99 19.11
CA LEU A 146 -5.38 -8.52 18.45
C LEU A 146 -4.48 -7.83 19.47
N THR A 147 -3.25 -8.33 19.62
CA THR A 147 -2.25 -7.82 20.57
C THR A 147 -1.00 -7.27 19.89
N THR A 148 -0.97 -7.24 18.56
CA THR A 148 0.14 -6.83 17.69
C THR A 148 -0.31 -5.67 16.80
N ALA A 149 0.63 -5.00 16.12
CA ALA A 149 0.26 -4.12 15.02
C ALA A 149 -0.41 -4.92 13.88
N MET A 150 -1.15 -4.23 13.02
CA MET A 150 -1.71 -4.81 11.79
C MET A 150 -1.03 -4.19 10.57
N THR A 151 -0.55 -5.03 9.65
CA THR A 151 -0.03 -4.58 8.36
C THR A 151 -1.03 -3.67 7.65
N ALA A 152 -0.51 -2.71 6.89
CA ALA A 152 -1.34 -1.90 6.00
C ALA A 152 -1.82 -2.67 4.75
N HIS A 153 -1.25 -3.84 4.47
CA HIS A 153 -1.52 -4.60 3.25
C HIS A 153 -2.10 -5.99 3.51
N PRO A 154 -3.24 -6.10 4.22
CA PRO A 154 -3.93 -7.38 4.38
C PRO A 154 -4.47 -7.87 3.02
N LYS A 155 -4.61 -9.19 2.85
CA LYS A 155 -5.14 -9.80 1.62
C LYS A 155 -6.43 -10.56 1.93
N CYS A 156 -7.49 -10.26 1.21
CA CYS A 156 -8.76 -10.98 1.30
C CYS A 156 -8.70 -12.19 0.35
N ASP A 157 -9.01 -13.39 0.84
CA ASP A 157 -9.18 -14.54 -0.05
C ASP A 157 -10.58 -14.48 -0.68
N PRO A 158 -10.70 -14.34 -2.02
CA PRO A 158 -12.00 -14.16 -2.67
C PRO A 158 -12.89 -15.41 -2.61
N SER A 159 -12.33 -16.59 -2.32
CA SER A 159 -13.09 -17.85 -2.25
C SER A 159 -13.68 -18.14 -0.87
N THR A 160 -13.04 -17.68 0.21
CA THR A 160 -13.53 -17.89 1.58
C THR A 160 -14.10 -16.61 2.19
N GLY A 161 -13.67 -15.45 1.71
CA GLY A 161 -13.89 -14.16 2.34
C GLY A 161 -13.04 -13.94 3.59
N ASP A 162 -12.07 -14.80 3.90
CA ASP A 162 -11.15 -14.62 5.03
C ASP A 162 -10.17 -13.47 4.74
N LEU A 163 -9.84 -12.67 5.77
CA LEU A 163 -8.80 -11.66 5.67
C LEU A 163 -7.51 -12.16 6.31
N HIS A 164 -6.48 -12.33 5.51
CA HIS A 164 -5.13 -12.68 5.94
C HIS A 164 -4.35 -11.40 6.22
N PHE A 165 -3.66 -11.36 7.36
CA PHE A 165 -2.81 -10.21 7.71
C PHE A 165 -1.73 -10.64 8.70
N PHE A 166 -0.85 -9.72 9.06
CA PHE A 166 0.19 -9.97 10.05
C PHE A 166 0.49 -8.70 10.85
N GLY A 167 1.23 -8.88 11.95
CA GLY A 167 1.90 -7.81 12.66
C GLY A 167 3.39 -8.11 12.76
N TYR A 168 4.23 -7.12 12.47
CA TYR A 168 5.66 -7.20 12.76
C TYR A 168 6.07 -6.17 13.80
N GLY A 169 7.24 -6.37 14.42
CA GLY A 169 7.70 -5.50 15.49
C GLY A 169 9.21 -5.51 15.70
N MET A 170 9.66 -4.53 16.48
CA MET A 170 11.08 -4.35 16.85
C MET A 170 11.57 -5.28 17.96
N ARG A 171 10.68 -6.06 18.59
CA ARG A 171 10.98 -7.01 19.68
C ARG A 171 10.27 -8.34 19.41
N PRO A 172 10.78 -9.49 19.89
CA PRO A 172 10.09 -10.76 19.79
C PRO A 172 8.71 -10.72 20.48
N PRO A 173 7.68 -11.38 19.91
CA PRO A 173 7.68 -12.02 18.59
C PRO A 173 7.81 -10.99 17.46
N TYR A 174 8.75 -11.22 16.54
CA TYR A 174 9.06 -10.24 15.49
C TYR A 174 8.02 -10.22 14.36
N LEU A 175 7.35 -11.35 14.13
CA LEU A 175 6.32 -11.51 13.11
C LEU A 175 5.22 -12.44 13.62
N THR A 176 3.97 -12.02 13.51
CA THR A 176 2.80 -12.82 13.88
C THR A 176 1.79 -12.78 12.75
N TYR A 177 1.43 -13.94 12.21
CA TYR A 177 0.36 -14.13 11.24
C TYR A 177 -1.00 -14.10 11.94
N HIS A 178 -2.00 -13.55 11.27
CA HIS A 178 -3.38 -13.47 11.72
C HIS A 178 -4.36 -13.76 10.59
N ARG A 179 -5.54 -14.26 10.94
CA ARG A 179 -6.66 -14.43 10.01
C ARG A 179 -7.98 -14.01 10.65
N LEU A 180 -8.66 -13.06 10.01
CA LEU A 180 -10.09 -12.85 10.26
C LEU A 180 -10.89 -13.79 9.36
N ASP A 181 -12.00 -14.31 9.86
CA ASP A 181 -12.98 -14.94 8.99
C ASP A 181 -13.79 -13.89 8.19
N ALA A 182 -14.67 -14.36 7.30
CA ALA A 182 -15.57 -13.51 6.52
C ALA A 182 -16.55 -12.67 7.35
N ALA A 183 -16.83 -13.05 8.60
CA ALA A 183 -17.63 -12.26 9.54
C ALA A 183 -16.80 -11.15 10.23
N GLY A 184 -15.48 -11.20 10.08
CA GLY A 184 -14.56 -10.24 10.66
C GLY A 184 -14.16 -10.57 12.10
N ASP A 185 -14.26 -11.84 12.50
CA ASP A 185 -13.77 -12.33 13.78
C ASP A 185 -12.32 -12.82 13.67
N LEU A 186 -11.45 -12.43 14.59
CA LEU A 186 -10.07 -12.93 14.63
C LEU A 186 -10.04 -14.39 15.10
N VAL A 187 -9.92 -15.31 14.14
CA VAL A 187 -10.04 -16.76 14.35
C VAL A 187 -8.70 -17.48 14.49
N HIS A 188 -7.60 -16.87 14.03
CA HIS A 188 -6.28 -17.49 14.11
C HIS A 188 -5.18 -16.44 14.27
N SER A 189 -4.20 -16.76 15.12
CA SER A 189 -2.98 -15.99 15.33
C SER A 189 -1.83 -16.96 15.55
N ARG A 190 -0.68 -16.74 14.90
CA ARG A 190 0.49 -17.62 15.02
C ARG A 190 1.78 -16.84 14.84
N GLU A 191 2.74 -17.03 15.75
CA GLU A 191 4.10 -16.51 15.58
C GLU A 191 4.79 -17.17 14.38
N ILE A 192 5.42 -16.35 13.54
CA ILE A 192 6.28 -16.77 12.45
C ILE A 192 7.71 -16.42 12.81
N HIS A 193 8.57 -17.43 12.86
CA HIS A 193 9.95 -17.22 13.28
C HIS A 193 10.78 -16.54 12.18
N VAL A 194 11.26 -15.34 12.47
CA VAL A 194 12.27 -14.59 11.70
C VAL A 194 13.40 -14.16 12.64
N PRO A 195 14.65 -13.99 12.15
CA PRO A 195 15.81 -13.81 13.02
C PRO A 195 15.89 -12.43 13.68
N ALA A 196 15.24 -11.39 13.12
CA ALA A 196 15.20 -10.05 13.70
C ALA A 196 13.89 -9.31 13.37
N GLY A 197 13.71 -8.14 14.00
CA GLY A 197 12.65 -7.20 13.65
C GLY A 197 12.97 -6.52 12.32
N THR A 198 12.50 -7.12 11.22
CA THR A 198 12.61 -6.55 9.86
C THR A 198 11.33 -5.79 9.48
N MET A 199 11.46 -4.77 8.63
CA MET A 199 10.35 -4.11 7.97
C MET A 199 9.79 -5.04 6.91
N MET A 200 8.67 -5.69 7.23
CA MET A 200 7.89 -6.46 6.28
C MET A 200 6.67 -5.61 5.90
N HIS A 201 6.78 -4.85 4.80
CA HIS A 201 5.72 -3.90 4.41
C HIS A 201 4.48 -4.64 3.88
N ASP A 202 4.70 -5.56 2.95
CA ASP A 202 3.65 -6.35 2.30
C ASP A 202 3.98 -7.86 2.37
N PHE A 203 3.02 -8.67 1.93
CA PHE A 203 3.09 -10.12 1.83
C PHE A 203 2.12 -10.60 0.73
N ALA A 204 2.07 -11.89 0.45
CA ALA A 204 1.09 -12.42 -0.51
C ALA A 204 0.32 -13.61 0.07
N ILE A 205 -0.82 -13.89 -0.54
CA ILE A 205 -1.51 -15.18 -0.39
C ILE A 205 -1.62 -15.86 -1.74
N THR A 206 -1.76 -17.17 -1.74
CA THR A 206 -2.27 -18.00 -2.84
C THR A 206 -3.53 -18.72 -2.36
N ALA A 207 -4.09 -19.61 -3.18
CA ALA A 207 -5.18 -20.49 -2.78
C ALA A 207 -4.96 -21.23 -1.45
N HIS A 208 -3.72 -21.66 -1.17
CA HIS A 208 -3.41 -22.43 0.03
C HIS A 208 -2.25 -21.90 0.86
N HIS A 209 -1.49 -20.91 0.36
CA HIS A 209 -0.25 -20.45 0.98
C HIS A 209 -0.24 -18.97 1.31
N VAL A 210 0.57 -18.60 2.28
CA VAL A 210 1.07 -17.26 2.54
C VAL A 210 2.51 -17.21 2.05
N VAL A 211 2.89 -16.08 1.44
CA VAL A 211 4.25 -15.78 1.01
C VAL A 211 4.79 -14.60 1.83
N TRP A 212 5.84 -14.85 2.60
CA TRP A 212 6.52 -13.88 3.48
C TRP A 212 7.73 -13.27 2.80
N LEU A 213 7.97 -11.99 3.03
CA LEU A 213 9.08 -11.22 2.46
C LEU A 213 10.10 -10.86 3.56
N ASP A 214 10.97 -11.81 3.95
CA ASP A 214 12.00 -11.58 4.97
C ASP A 214 13.25 -10.95 4.33
N LEU A 215 13.22 -9.62 4.24
CA LEU A 215 14.15 -8.79 3.47
C LEU A 215 15.10 -7.99 4.39
N PRO A 216 16.24 -7.45 3.89
CA PRO A 216 17.33 -6.91 4.70
C PRO A 216 17.08 -5.50 5.24
N MET A 217 15.86 -5.16 5.65
CA MET A 217 15.53 -3.88 6.27
C MET A 217 15.26 -4.03 7.76
N THR A 218 16.33 -4.04 8.56
CA THR A 218 16.26 -4.38 9.98
C THR A 218 16.07 -3.14 10.87
N PHE A 219 15.44 -3.34 12.03
CA PHE A 219 15.35 -2.32 13.05
C PHE A 219 16.73 -1.98 13.61
N GLN A 220 17.03 -0.69 13.69
CA GLN A 220 18.33 -0.16 14.06
C GLN A 220 18.20 0.87 15.19
N LEU A 221 18.53 0.47 16.41
CA LEU A 221 18.36 1.29 17.62
C LEU A 221 19.07 2.65 17.51
N GLN A 222 20.21 2.73 16.84
CA GLN A 222 20.99 3.96 16.61
C GLN A 222 20.28 5.00 15.73
N LEU A 223 19.22 4.63 15.03
CA LEU A 223 18.41 5.49 14.17
C LEU A 223 17.17 6.05 14.89
N VAL A 224 16.85 5.57 16.10
CA VAL A 224 15.79 6.16 16.93
C VAL A 224 16.08 7.65 17.14
N ASP A 225 15.03 8.47 17.06
CA ASP A 225 15.06 9.95 17.08
C ASP A 225 15.79 10.63 15.90
N LYS A 226 16.32 9.87 14.94
CA LYS A 226 16.98 10.39 13.72
C LYS A 226 16.15 10.22 12.44
N GLY A 227 15.01 9.55 12.53
CA GLY A 227 14.14 9.20 11.42
C GLY A 227 13.39 7.90 11.68
N MET A 228 12.90 7.26 10.62
CA MET A 228 12.38 5.88 10.72
C MET A 228 13.52 4.93 11.11
N PRO A 229 13.38 4.13 12.20
CA PRO A 229 14.49 3.38 12.78
C PRO A 229 14.73 2.03 12.05
N TYR A 230 14.70 2.04 10.73
CA TYR A 230 14.99 0.89 9.88
C TYR A 230 16.08 1.27 8.87
N GLY A 231 17.00 0.34 8.62
CA GLY A 231 18.10 0.53 7.69
C GLY A 231 18.52 -0.79 7.05
N TRP A 232 19.16 -0.67 5.88
CA TRP A 232 19.63 -1.82 5.13
C TRP A 232 20.74 -2.55 5.89
N ASP A 233 20.65 -3.87 6.00
CA ASP A 233 21.61 -4.74 6.67
C ASP A 233 22.12 -5.83 5.71
N ASP A 234 23.34 -5.64 5.21
CA ASP A 234 23.98 -6.58 4.27
C ASP A 234 24.25 -7.96 4.86
N ALA A 235 24.33 -8.06 6.19
CA ALA A 235 24.60 -9.33 6.85
C ALA A 235 23.34 -10.15 7.10
N TYR A 236 22.15 -9.57 6.90
CA TYR A 236 20.87 -10.22 7.18
C TYR A 236 20.46 -11.23 6.10
N GLY A 237 20.85 -10.98 4.84
CA GLY A 237 20.40 -11.75 3.67
C GLY A 237 18.96 -11.42 3.26
N ALA A 238 18.42 -12.17 2.29
CA ALA A 238 17.04 -12.05 1.84
C ALA A 238 16.47 -13.41 1.49
N ARG A 239 15.21 -13.64 1.88
CA ARG A 239 14.53 -14.91 1.63
C ARG A 239 13.01 -14.75 1.55
N LEU A 240 12.40 -15.61 0.75
CA LEU A 240 10.94 -15.72 0.62
C LEU A 240 10.45 -16.94 1.39
N GLY A 241 9.42 -16.77 2.22
CA GLY A 241 8.87 -17.84 3.06
C GLY A 241 7.52 -18.31 2.57
N VAL A 242 7.33 -19.61 2.33
CA VAL A 242 6.04 -20.19 1.93
C VAL A 242 5.46 -20.97 3.10
N MET A 243 4.24 -20.64 3.51
CA MET A 243 3.54 -21.30 4.60
C MET A 243 2.11 -21.63 4.19
N ARG A 244 1.64 -22.86 4.41
CA ARG A 244 0.23 -23.17 4.20
C ARG A 244 -0.67 -22.47 5.22
N HIS A 245 -1.66 -21.71 4.78
CA HIS A 245 -2.65 -21.09 5.69
C HIS A 245 -3.84 -21.98 6.00
N ASP A 246 -4.09 -22.98 5.15
CA ASP A 246 -5.16 -23.97 5.31
C ASP A 246 -4.81 -25.08 6.32
N ARG A 247 -3.60 -25.04 6.88
CA ARG A 247 -3.08 -25.97 7.89
C ARG A 247 -2.47 -25.21 9.07
N PRO A 248 -3.08 -25.24 10.27
CA PRO A 248 -2.66 -24.41 11.41
C PRO A 248 -1.17 -24.51 11.78
N ASP A 249 -0.58 -25.71 11.70
CA ASP A 249 0.79 -25.98 12.16
C ASP A 249 1.79 -26.18 11.01
N ALA A 250 1.44 -25.83 9.77
CA ALA A 250 2.34 -26.02 8.64
C ALA A 250 3.65 -25.24 8.84
N PRO A 251 4.83 -25.85 8.67
CA PRO A 251 6.08 -25.12 8.77
C PRO A 251 6.21 -24.08 7.65
N VAL A 252 7.03 -23.06 7.88
CA VAL A 252 7.45 -22.15 6.80
C VAL A 252 8.63 -22.77 6.09
N GLN A 253 8.56 -22.89 4.76
CA GLN A 253 9.69 -23.24 3.91
C GLN A 253 10.31 -21.95 3.39
N TRP A 254 11.60 -21.74 3.66
CA TRP A 254 12.33 -20.55 3.24
C TRP A 254 13.16 -20.82 1.98
N PHE A 255 13.19 -19.84 1.09
CA PHE A 255 13.93 -19.84 -0.16
C PHE A 255 14.85 -18.64 -0.19
N ASP A 256 16.16 -18.85 -0.26
CA ASP A 256 17.13 -17.76 -0.37
C ASP A 256 16.99 -17.08 -1.75
N ILE A 257 17.06 -15.76 -1.76
CA ILE A 257 17.03 -14.93 -2.98
C ILE A 257 18.16 -13.90 -2.96
N GLU A 258 18.44 -13.30 -4.10
CA GLU A 258 19.35 -12.16 -4.15
C GLU A 258 18.78 -10.97 -3.35
N PRO A 259 19.58 -10.31 -2.49
CA PRO A 259 19.12 -9.20 -1.66
C PRO A 259 18.43 -8.08 -2.46
N CYS A 260 17.20 -7.76 -2.05
CA CYS A 260 16.34 -6.75 -2.64
C CYS A 260 15.39 -6.17 -1.59
N PHE A 261 14.63 -5.15 -1.95
CA PHE A 261 13.45 -4.75 -1.17
C PHE A 261 12.20 -4.75 -2.04
N VAL A 262 11.06 -5.05 -1.44
CA VAL A 262 9.74 -5.00 -2.08
C VAL A 262 8.84 -4.20 -1.16
N PHE A 263 8.32 -3.06 -1.66
CA PHE A 263 7.21 -2.40 -0.99
C PHE A 263 5.93 -3.18 -1.31
N HIS A 264 5.52 -3.25 -2.56
CA HIS A 264 4.21 -3.80 -2.92
C HIS A 264 4.28 -5.07 -3.77
N VAL A 265 3.41 -6.02 -3.41
CA VAL A 265 3.16 -7.24 -4.17
C VAL A 265 2.00 -7.00 -5.13
N ALA A 266 2.17 -7.40 -6.39
CA ALA A 266 1.09 -7.37 -7.38
C ALA A 266 0.09 -8.51 -7.12
N ASN A 267 0.55 -9.76 -7.19
CA ASN A 267 -0.26 -10.94 -6.89
C ASN A 267 0.65 -12.16 -6.67
N ALA A 268 0.09 -13.23 -6.11
CA ALA A 268 0.73 -14.54 -6.10
C ALA A 268 -0.26 -15.65 -6.42
N HIS A 269 0.21 -16.77 -6.98
CA HIS A 269 -0.63 -17.93 -7.24
C HIS A 269 0.17 -19.23 -7.25
N GLU A 270 -0.57 -20.34 -7.23
CA GLU A 270 -0.03 -21.69 -7.44
C GLU A 270 -0.16 -22.06 -8.92
N ASP A 271 0.95 -22.43 -9.56
CA ASP A 271 0.92 -22.95 -10.92
C ASP A 271 0.45 -24.44 -10.95
N PRO A 272 0.13 -25.01 -12.12
CA PRO A 272 -0.33 -26.41 -12.22
C PRO A 272 0.67 -27.45 -11.72
N SER A 273 1.94 -27.10 -11.55
CA SER A 273 2.98 -27.99 -10.99
C SER A 273 3.13 -27.85 -9.47
N GLY A 274 2.35 -26.98 -8.82
CA GLY A 274 2.40 -26.72 -7.39
C GLY A 274 3.51 -25.75 -6.98
N ARG A 275 4.11 -25.03 -7.94
CA ARG A 275 5.08 -23.96 -7.65
C ARG A 275 4.33 -22.68 -7.30
N ILE A 276 4.93 -21.84 -6.47
CA ILE A 276 4.41 -20.52 -6.11
C ILE A 276 4.99 -19.50 -7.07
N VAL A 277 4.12 -18.77 -7.77
CA VAL A 277 4.49 -17.63 -8.61
C VAL A 277 4.12 -16.35 -7.88
N LEU A 278 5.09 -15.47 -7.65
CA LEU A 278 4.93 -14.19 -6.97
C LEU A 278 5.36 -13.07 -7.91
N ASP A 279 4.45 -12.15 -8.23
CA ASP A 279 4.77 -10.93 -8.96
C ASP A 279 4.80 -9.76 -7.97
N ALA A 280 5.91 -9.02 -7.91
CA ALA A 280 6.04 -7.87 -7.03
C ALA A 280 7.00 -6.81 -7.59
N VAL A 281 6.91 -5.61 -7.04
CA VAL A 281 7.74 -4.47 -7.46
C VAL A 281 9.04 -4.46 -6.64
N ARG A 282 10.15 -4.70 -7.32
CA ARG A 282 11.47 -4.95 -6.73
C ARG A 282 12.38 -3.74 -6.85
N TYR A 283 13.01 -3.39 -5.74
CA TYR A 283 14.13 -2.45 -5.67
C TYR A 283 15.44 -3.21 -5.48
N THR A 284 16.48 -2.81 -6.22
CA THR A 284 17.86 -3.12 -5.83
C THR A 284 18.22 -2.43 -4.52
N ARG A 285 19.33 -2.83 -3.91
CA ARG A 285 19.89 -2.18 -2.74
C ARG A 285 20.12 -0.68 -2.96
N GLU A 286 20.75 -0.32 -4.08
CA GLU A 286 21.10 1.07 -4.40
C GLU A 286 19.86 1.93 -4.60
N GLU A 287 18.88 1.43 -5.37
CA GLU A 287 17.61 2.11 -5.61
C GLU A 287 16.86 2.30 -4.30
N PHE A 288 16.68 1.21 -3.53
CA PHE A 288 15.99 1.28 -2.26
C PHE A 288 16.69 2.26 -1.30
N THR A 289 18.01 2.20 -1.16
CA THR A 289 18.74 3.09 -0.24
C THR A 289 18.61 4.56 -0.64
N SER A 290 18.60 4.86 -1.94
CA SER A 290 18.35 6.21 -2.48
C SER A 290 16.96 6.71 -2.11
N LEU A 291 15.92 5.92 -2.43
CA LEU A 291 14.52 6.24 -2.11
C LEU A 291 14.30 6.34 -0.59
N TRP A 292 14.79 5.36 0.17
CA TRP A 292 14.70 5.34 1.63
C TRP A 292 15.42 6.53 2.26
N GLY A 293 16.53 6.99 1.70
CA GLY A 293 17.21 8.21 2.15
C GLY A 293 16.32 9.45 2.06
N LEU A 294 15.54 9.58 0.98
CA LEU A 294 14.57 10.66 0.78
C LEU A 294 13.36 10.51 1.70
N LEU A 295 12.86 9.29 1.87
CA LEU A 295 11.71 9.02 2.73
C LEU A 295 12.10 9.24 4.20
N SER A 296 13.14 8.55 4.69
CA SER A 296 13.53 8.44 6.10
C SER A 296 14.14 9.69 6.74
N ARG A 297 14.74 10.62 5.97
CA ARG A 297 15.41 11.83 6.46
C ARG A 297 14.65 13.08 6.03
N MET A 298 14.20 13.93 6.96
CA MET A 298 13.89 15.33 6.63
C MET A 298 14.26 16.32 7.74
N VAL A 299 15.50 16.83 7.67
CA VAL A 299 15.77 18.24 8.02
C VAL A 299 16.29 19.04 6.81
N SER A 300 16.64 18.39 5.70
CA SER A 300 17.10 19.08 4.48
C SER A 300 16.58 18.42 3.21
N PRO A 301 16.20 19.21 2.18
CA PRO A 301 16.00 18.67 0.84
C PRO A 301 17.28 17.96 0.36
N PRO A 302 17.18 16.92 -0.49
CA PRO A 302 18.36 16.37 -1.15
C PRO A 302 19.11 17.49 -1.88
N ASP A 303 20.44 17.41 -1.92
CA ASP A 303 21.23 18.24 -2.81
C ASP A 303 20.74 18.03 -4.25
N ALA A 304 20.71 19.10 -5.06
CA ALA A 304 20.23 19.04 -6.45
C ALA A 304 21.10 18.14 -7.36
N SER A 305 22.21 17.64 -6.81
CA SER A 305 23.14 16.67 -7.38
C SER A 305 22.81 15.20 -7.03
N ALA A 306 21.78 14.95 -6.20
CA ALA A 306 21.42 13.60 -5.78
C ALA A 306 21.05 12.73 -7.00
N PRO A 307 21.60 11.51 -7.11
CA PRO A 307 21.28 10.59 -8.19
C PRO A 307 19.78 10.28 -8.21
N ALA A 308 19.29 9.82 -9.36
CA ALA A 308 17.88 9.49 -9.58
C ALA A 308 17.25 8.78 -8.37
N VAL A 309 16.05 9.23 -7.99
CA VAL A 309 15.24 8.58 -6.95
C VAL A 309 15.12 7.10 -7.32
N GLY A 310 15.27 6.21 -6.33
CA GLY A 310 15.22 4.77 -6.55
C GLY A 310 13.99 4.35 -7.35
N ARG A 311 14.23 3.67 -8.47
CA ARG A 311 13.21 3.15 -9.37
C ARG A 311 13.04 1.67 -9.07
N ALA A 312 11.80 1.19 -9.07
CA ALA A 312 11.55 -0.23 -8.97
C ALA A 312 10.93 -0.78 -10.24
N HIS A 313 11.08 -2.08 -10.40
CA HIS A 313 10.69 -2.79 -11.60
C HIS A 313 9.82 -3.98 -11.22
N LEU A 314 8.90 -4.36 -12.11
CA LEU A 314 8.03 -5.52 -11.89
C LEU A 314 8.84 -6.81 -12.13
N HIS A 315 8.91 -7.67 -11.12
CA HIS A 315 9.63 -8.94 -11.15
C HIS A 315 8.70 -10.10 -10.80
N ARG A 316 9.05 -11.29 -11.30
CA ARG A 316 8.42 -12.56 -10.97
C ARG A 316 9.40 -13.47 -10.26
N TRP A 317 9.02 -13.97 -9.09
CA TRP A 317 9.66 -15.13 -8.46
C TRP A 317 8.84 -16.39 -8.69
N THR A 318 9.52 -17.49 -9.01
CA THR A 318 8.94 -18.84 -9.02
C THR A 318 9.64 -19.68 -7.97
N LEU A 319 8.90 -20.10 -6.95
CA LEU A 319 9.39 -20.91 -5.83
C LEU A 319 8.85 -22.33 -6.02
N ASP A 320 9.71 -23.32 -5.94
CA ASP A 320 9.34 -24.73 -6.05
C ASP A 320 9.46 -25.43 -4.70
N PRO A 321 8.34 -25.63 -3.97
CA PRO A 321 8.35 -26.32 -2.68
C PRO A 321 8.92 -27.74 -2.73
N ALA A 322 8.81 -28.44 -3.87
CA ALA A 322 9.29 -29.81 -3.99
C ALA A 322 10.82 -29.91 -4.08
N THR A 323 11.47 -28.92 -4.71
CA THR A 323 12.93 -28.91 -4.91
C THR A 323 13.67 -27.94 -3.99
N GLY A 324 12.97 -26.96 -3.42
CA GLY A 324 13.56 -25.85 -2.67
C GLY A 324 14.19 -24.77 -3.56
N ALA A 325 13.98 -24.82 -4.88
CA ALA A 325 14.54 -23.85 -5.80
C ALA A 325 13.71 -22.55 -5.86
N ALA A 326 14.40 -21.43 -6.05
CA ALA A 326 13.80 -20.14 -6.39
C ALA A 326 14.43 -19.60 -7.67
N ALA A 327 13.60 -19.05 -8.55
CA ALA A 327 14.04 -18.36 -9.76
C ALA A 327 13.40 -16.98 -9.81
N GLU A 328 14.15 -15.99 -10.30
CA GLU A 328 13.70 -14.61 -10.46
C GLU A 328 13.73 -14.23 -11.95
N THR A 329 12.76 -13.46 -12.41
CA THR A 329 12.70 -12.95 -13.78
C THR A 329 12.12 -11.53 -13.81
N PRO A 330 12.83 -10.52 -14.35
CA PRO A 330 12.23 -9.20 -14.58
C PRO A 330 11.15 -9.30 -15.67
N LEU A 331 10.05 -8.57 -15.48
CA LEU A 331 8.90 -8.58 -16.41
C LEU A 331 8.83 -7.35 -17.31
N ASP A 332 9.39 -6.22 -16.89
CA ASP A 332 9.43 -4.96 -17.66
C ASP A 332 10.61 -4.10 -17.20
N ASP A 333 11.16 -3.30 -18.12
CA ASP A 333 12.22 -2.32 -17.88
C ASP A 333 11.66 -0.98 -17.39
N ARG A 334 10.34 -0.76 -17.45
CA ARG A 334 9.70 0.45 -16.91
C ARG A 334 9.85 0.54 -15.40
N ALA A 335 10.11 1.75 -14.92
CA ALA A 335 10.04 2.07 -13.50
C ALA A 335 8.57 2.22 -13.08
N VAL A 336 8.10 1.33 -12.20
CA VAL A 336 6.69 1.23 -11.80
C VAL A 336 6.56 1.00 -10.30
N GLU A 337 5.40 1.34 -9.76
CA GLU A 337 4.97 1.05 -8.39
C GLU A 337 3.44 0.92 -8.32
N PHE A 338 2.91 0.71 -7.12
CA PHE A 338 1.50 0.53 -6.75
C PHE A 338 0.80 -0.47 -7.68
N PRO A 339 1.25 -1.73 -7.68
CA PRO A 339 0.62 -2.75 -8.49
C PRO A 339 -0.75 -3.11 -7.94
N THR A 340 -1.70 -3.37 -8.84
CA THR A 340 -3.06 -3.79 -8.50
C THR A 340 -3.52 -4.85 -9.49
N VAL A 341 -4.39 -5.75 -9.04
CA VAL A 341 -5.10 -6.73 -9.87
C VAL A 341 -6.60 -6.62 -9.62
N ASN A 342 -7.41 -7.39 -10.34
CA ASN A 342 -8.80 -7.59 -9.94
C ASN A 342 -8.83 -8.35 -8.60
N ASP A 343 -9.45 -7.75 -7.57
CA ASP A 343 -9.52 -8.31 -6.21
C ASP A 343 -10.15 -9.71 -6.16
N ASP A 344 -11.03 -10.05 -7.12
CA ASP A 344 -11.63 -11.39 -7.25
C ASP A 344 -10.61 -12.48 -7.62
N LEU A 345 -9.39 -12.07 -8.00
CA LEU A 345 -8.27 -12.95 -8.39
C LEU A 345 -7.06 -12.84 -7.46
N VAL A 346 -7.18 -12.15 -6.32
CA VAL A 346 -6.12 -12.15 -5.30
C VAL A 346 -5.83 -13.58 -4.85
N GLY A 347 -4.55 -13.96 -4.94
CA GLY A 347 -4.11 -15.31 -4.61
C GLY A 347 -4.44 -16.36 -5.67
N ARG A 348 -4.88 -15.96 -6.87
CA ARG A 348 -5.25 -16.82 -8.00
C ARG A 348 -4.49 -16.37 -9.26
N PRO A 349 -4.38 -17.20 -10.30
CA PRO A 349 -3.79 -16.76 -11.57
C PRO A 349 -4.58 -15.58 -12.12
N SER A 350 -3.91 -14.44 -12.30
CA SER A 350 -4.43 -13.25 -12.98
C SER A 350 -3.67 -13.05 -14.30
N ARG A 351 -4.40 -12.71 -15.36
CA ARG A 351 -3.85 -12.32 -16.65
C ARG A 351 -3.44 -10.85 -16.65
N HIS A 352 -4.15 -10.01 -15.90
CA HIS A 352 -3.98 -8.57 -15.92
C HIS A 352 -3.43 -8.03 -14.60
N THR A 353 -2.40 -7.21 -14.72
CA THR A 353 -1.80 -6.44 -13.62
C THR A 353 -1.75 -4.98 -14.05
N TYR A 354 -2.07 -4.07 -13.14
CA TYR A 354 -2.03 -2.63 -13.34
C TYR A 354 -0.96 -2.02 -12.45
N THR A 355 -0.22 -1.04 -12.93
CA THR A 355 0.76 -0.28 -12.13
C THR A 355 0.72 1.19 -12.53
N VAL A 356 1.51 2.01 -11.83
CA VAL A 356 1.71 3.42 -12.18
C VAL A 356 3.19 3.78 -12.28
N THR A 357 3.52 4.74 -13.15
CA THR A 357 4.89 5.26 -13.32
C THR A 357 5.04 6.64 -12.70
N GLY A 358 6.28 7.03 -12.39
CA GLY A 358 6.64 8.42 -12.04
C GLY A 358 6.06 8.93 -10.72
N THR A 359 5.66 8.02 -9.83
CA THR A 359 5.02 8.34 -8.54
C THR A 359 6.02 8.59 -7.43
N GLU A 360 7.33 8.47 -7.68
CA GLU A 360 8.33 8.72 -6.65
C GLU A 360 8.28 10.18 -6.20
N PRO A 361 8.47 10.48 -4.89
CA PRO A 361 8.42 11.84 -4.42
C PRO A 361 9.44 12.71 -5.15
N LEU A 362 9.01 13.90 -5.60
CA LEU A 362 9.83 14.84 -6.37
C LEU A 362 10.30 14.35 -7.75
N SER A 363 9.89 13.15 -8.19
CA SER A 363 10.10 12.69 -9.57
C SER A 363 9.61 13.73 -10.56
N LYS A 364 10.28 13.89 -11.70
CA LYS A 364 9.85 14.78 -12.81
C LYS A 364 9.36 13.99 -14.02
N ASP A 365 9.35 12.67 -13.91
CA ASP A 365 8.90 11.79 -14.97
C ASP A 365 7.39 11.94 -15.16
N THR A 366 6.93 11.60 -16.36
CA THR A 366 5.50 11.56 -16.67
C THR A 366 4.86 10.37 -15.97
N CYS A 367 3.70 10.60 -15.36
CA CYS A 367 2.90 9.53 -14.80
C CYS A 367 2.06 8.86 -15.89
N ALA A 368 1.99 7.54 -15.84
CA ALA A 368 1.12 6.73 -16.66
C ALA A 368 0.47 5.64 -15.82
N ILE A 369 -0.73 5.20 -16.21
CA ILE A 369 -1.34 3.96 -15.73
C ILE A 369 -0.97 2.88 -16.74
N VAL A 370 -0.31 1.81 -16.29
CA VAL A 370 0.20 0.74 -17.15
C VAL A 370 -0.61 -0.52 -16.90
N LYS A 371 -1.10 -1.14 -17.98
CA LYS A 371 -1.76 -2.45 -17.99
C LYS A 371 -0.82 -3.47 -18.59
N TYR A 372 -0.57 -4.55 -17.85
CA TYR A 372 0.17 -5.73 -18.26
C TYR A 372 -0.81 -6.85 -18.62
N ASP A 373 -0.53 -7.56 -19.69
CA ASP A 373 -1.16 -8.84 -20.04
C ASP A 373 -0.11 -9.95 -19.88
N ALA A 374 -0.45 -11.02 -19.18
CA ALA A 374 0.41 -12.19 -19.02
C ALA A 374 0.80 -12.86 -20.37
N ALA A 375 0.08 -12.57 -21.45
CA ALA A 375 0.46 -12.95 -22.82
C ALA A 375 1.63 -12.11 -23.40
N GLY A 376 2.10 -11.08 -22.68
CA GLY A 376 3.26 -10.25 -23.02
C GLY A 376 2.93 -8.87 -23.60
N ALA A 377 1.65 -8.51 -23.74
CA ALA A 377 1.26 -7.17 -24.18
C ALA A 377 1.29 -6.17 -23.01
N THR A 378 1.63 -4.92 -23.31
CA THR A 378 1.63 -3.82 -22.34
C THR A 378 1.04 -2.57 -22.97
N THR A 379 0.09 -1.93 -22.28
CA THR A 379 -0.53 -0.67 -22.70
C THR A 379 -0.31 0.36 -21.59
N ALA A 380 0.08 1.58 -21.93
CA ALA A 380 0.29 2.65 -20.96
C ALA A 380 -0.53 3.88 -21.36
N TYR A 381 -1.37 4.36 -20.44
CA TYR A 381 -2.08 5.61 -20.60
C TYR A 381 -1.28 6.76 -19.98
N ASP A 382 -0.64 7.56 -20.83
CA ASP A 382 0.14 8.74 -20.43
C ASP A 382 -0.78 9.89 -19.98
N LEU A 383 -0.56 10.42 -18.77
CA LEU A 383 -1.38 11.47 -18.16
C LEU A 383 -0.88 12.90 -18.43
N GLY A 384 0.19 13.02 -19.20
CA GLY A 384 0.89 14.27 -19.49
C GLY A 384 1.81 14.76 -18.36
N PRO A 385 2.72 15.70 -18.66
CA PRO A 385 3.80 16.10 -17.75
C PRO A 385 3.32 16.87 -16.51
N ASP A 386 2.11 17.44 -16.56
CA ASP A 386 1.55 18.28 -15.51
C ASP A 386 0.66 17.51 -14.53
N THR A 387 0.53 16.19 -14.70
CA THR A 387 -0.34 15.34 -13.87
C THR A 387 0.50 14.35 -13.07
N VAL A 388 0.13 14.18 -11.80
CA VAL A 388 0.60 13.11 -10.92
C VAL A 388 -0.59 12.22 -10.60
N VAL A 389 -0.38 10.92 -10.44
CA VAL A 389 -1.46 9.97 -10.16
C VAL A 389 -1.14 9.14 -8.93
N GLY A 390 -2.18 8.82 -8.14
CA GLY A 390 -2.06 7.81 -7.10
C GLY A 390 -2.22 6.40 -7.65
N GLU A 391 -2.23 5.43 -6.74
CA GLU A 391 -2.60 4.04 -7.02
C GLU A 391 -3.93 3.95 -7.79
N ALA A 392 -3.94 3.09 -8.82
CA ALA A 392 -5.10 2.82 -9.66
C ALA A 392 -5.77 1.52 -9.24
N VAL A 393 -6.96 1.62 -8.66
CA VAL A 393 -7.71 0.45 -8.18
C VAL A 393 -8.70 -0.04 -9.23
N PHE A 394 -8.90 -1.36 -9.31
CA PHE A 394 -9.85 -1.98 -10.22
C PHE A 394 -11.24 -2.15 -9.58
N ALA A 395 -12.29 -1.90 -10.34
CA ALA A 395 -13.66 -2.24 -9.98
C ALA A 395 -14.29 -3.08 -11.11
N PRO A 396 -14.76 -4.32 -10.84
CA PRO A 396 -15.36 -5.17 -11.86
C PRO A 396 -16.71 -4.62 -12.33
N ALA A 397 -17.02 -4.80 -13.62
CA ALA A 397 -18.35 -4.53 -14.14
C ALA A 397 -19.38 -5.53 -13.60
N ALA A 398 -20.65 -5.10 -13.47
CA ALA A 398 -21.68 -5.96 -12.87
C ALA A 398 -21.93 -7.24 -13.69
N ASP A 399 -21.79 -7.14 -15.01
CA ASP A 399 -21.96 -8.24 -15.97
C ASP A 399 -20.62 -8.68 -16.61
N ALA A 400 -19.49 -8.50 -15.90
CA ALA A 400 -18.15 -8.84 -16.37
C ALA A 400 -18.07 -10.25 -16.99
N ARG A 401 -17.46 -10.35 -18.18
CA ARG A 401 -17.26 -11.58 -18.97
C ARG A 401 -15.79 -11.94 -19.12
N ALA A 402 -14.91 -10.95 -19.07
CA ALA A 402 -13.47 -11.07 -19.01
C ALA A 402 -12.93 -10.54 -17.67
N GLU A 403 -11.66 -10.87 -17.38
CA GLU A 403 -10.99 -10.49 -16.15
C GLU A 403 -10.87 -8.97 -15.96
N ASP A 404 -10.65 -8.24 -17.05
CA ASP A 404 -10.49 -6.79 -17.13
C ASP A 404 -11.77 -6.05 -17.51
N ASP A 405 -12.93 -6.72 -17.58
CA ASP A 405 -14.21 -6.06 -17.80
C ASP A 405 -14.59 -5.26 -16.55
N GLY A 406 -14.25 -3.98 -16.55
CA GLY A 406 -14.43 -3.10 -15.40
C GLY A 406 -13.75 -1.75 -15.59
N TRP A 407 -13.45 -1.10 -14.48
CA TRP A 407 -12.89 0.25 -14.47
C TRP A 407 -11.67 0.37 -13.59
N LEU A 408 -10.66 1.08 -14.09
CA LEU A 408 -9.57 1.59 -13.26
C LEU A 408 -9.94 2.96 -12.71
N MET A 409 -9.77 3.13 -11.40
CA MET A 409 -10.07 4.36 -10.69
C MET A 409 -8.83 4.88 -9.96
N ALA A 410 -8.47 6.13 -10.19
CA ALA A 410 -7.32 6.76 -9.56
C ALA A 410 -7.55 8.25 -9.34
N ILE A 411 -7.12 8.79 -8.21
CA ILE A 411 -7.02 10.26 -8.06
C ILE A 411 -5.78 10.74 -8.80
N ALA A 412 -6.01 11.63 -9.77
CA ALA A 412 -4.98 12.38 -10.46
C ALA A 412 -4.99 13.84 -10.00
N THR A 413 -3.82 14.41 -9.76
CA THR A 413 -3.62 15.75 -9.22
C THR A 413 -2.65 16.51 -10.12
N THR A 414 -2.91 17.79 -10.35
CA THR A 414 -1.96 18.64 -11.07
C THR A 414 -0.66 18.74 -10.27
N ARG A 415 0.50 18.78 -10.93
CA ARG A 415 1.80 18.77 -10.26
C ARG A 415 2.01 19.96 -9.32
N ASP A 416 1.37 21.10 -9.62
CA ASP A 416 1.32 22.29 -8.77
C ASP A 416 0.37 22.16 -7.56
N GLY A 417 -0.43 21.09 -7.49
CA GLY A 417 -1.40 20.80 -6.44
C GLY A 417 -2.66 21.68 -6.47
N SER A 418 -2.92 22.38 -7.57
CA SER A 418 -4.07 23.30 -7.69
C SER A 418 -5.41 22.60 -7.91
N ALA A 419 -5.42 21.40 -8.51
CA ALA A 419 -6.63 20.66 -8.80
C ALA A 419 -6.42 19.14 -8.72
N SER A 420 -7.48 18.42 -8.35
CA SER A 420 -7.52 16.95 -8.41
C SER A 420 -8.80 16.47 -9.09
N ARG A 421 -8.74 15.30 -9.71
CA ARG A 421 -9.86 14.61 -10.36
C ARG A 421 -9.80 13.13 -10.05
N LEU A 422 -10.96 12.49 -9.88
CA LEU A 422 -11.06 11.04 -9.94
C LEU A 422 -11.15 10.63 -11.41
N LEU A 423 -10.16 9.88 -11.88
CA LEU A 423 -10.22 9.17 -13.16
C LEU A 423 -11.07 7.93 -12.99
N VAL A 424 -11.92 7.64 -13.98
CA VAL A 424 -12.65 6.38 -14.13
C VAL A 424 -12.45 5.96 -15.58
N LEU A 425 -11.61 4.95 -15.79
CA LEU A 425 -11.13 4.52 -17.11
C LEU A 425 -11.67 3.13 -17.41
N ASP A 426 -12.09 2.88 -18.65
CA ASP A 426 -12.39 1.53 -19.12
C ASP A 426 -11.12 0.69 -19.09
N ALA A 427 -11.10 -0.40 -18.31
CA ALA A 427 -9.92 -1.23 -18.14
C ALA A 427 -9.64 -2.10 -19.38
N THR A 428 -10.62 -2.30 -20.26
CA THR A 428 -10.46 -3.08 -21.51
C THR A 428 -9.78 -2.27 -22.62
N ASP A 429 -9.98 -0.95 -22.64
CA ASP A 429 -9.49 -0.02 -23.66
C ASP A 429 -8.88 1.23 -23.02
N LEU A 430 -7.68 1.08 -22.45
CA LEU A 430 -6.95 2.23 -21.95
C LEU A 430 -6.56 3.17 -23.11
N PRO A 431 -6.77 4.48 -22.98
CA PRO A 431 -6.37 5.42 -24.02
C PRO A 431 -4.87 5.33 -24.30
N ALA A 432 -4.51 5.34 -25.59
CA ALA A 432 -3.13 5.29 -26.06
C ALA A 432 -2.39 6.62 -25.92
#